data_AF-A0A830GGB4-F1
#
_entry.id   AF-A0A830GGB4-F1
#
_cell.length_a   1.000
_cell.length_b   1.000
_cell.length_c   1.000
_cell.angle_alpha   90.00
_cell.angle_beta   90.00
_cell.angle_gamma   90.00
#
_symmetry.space_group_name_H-M   'P 1'
#
loop_
_entity.id
_entity.type
_entity.pdbx_description
1 polymer ?
#
loop_
_entity_poly.entity_id
_entity_poly.type
_entity_poly.pdbx_seq_one_letter_code
_entity_poly.pdbx_strand_id
1 'polypeptide(L)'
;MAVTDRLRTRLTAVAPATSGRLTEAEFLLAGATVGALGWGGTQTLAWLDPPNAALGATALWVVLVGAFSGTTVLHGPDAVRFSDAMFVWGAVNGTAMGLTLTGLAGLVPEPLAFWHAWVGAAAVGYCWTAGLLEGPGHADRGRAYLVSGVVALAVLLIGSVRFSLVEPVAFLLLGVLHVVPLVFDARRRS
;
A
#
# COMPACT_ATOMS: atom_id res chain seq x y z
N MET A 1 16.66 -13.25 8.49
CA MET A 1 16.40 -12.95 9.91
C MET A 1 17.49 -12.06 10.49
N ALA A 2 18.77 -12.47 10.54
CA ALA A 2 19.84 -11.65 11.16
C ALA A 2 19.98 -10.19 10.63
N VAL A 3 19.74 -9.95 9.34
CA VAL A 3 19.81 -8.60 8.74
C VAL A 3 18.62 -7.72 9.16
N THR A 4 17.40 -8.26 9.10
CA THR A 4 16.17 -7.56 9.52
C THR A 4 16.16 -7.29 11.01
N ASP A 5 16.70 -8.21 11.83
CA ASP A 5 16.82 -8.02 13.27
C ASP A 5 17.81 -6.89 13.61
N ARG A 6 18.98 -6.85 12.94
CA ARG A 6 19.94 -5.76 13.11
C ARG A 6 19.35 -4.42 12.66
N LEU A 7 18.58 -4.39 11.57
CA LEU A 7 17.90 -3.20 11.10
C LEU A 7 16.86 -2.72 12.14
N ARG A 8 16.02 -3.64 12.64
CA ARG A 8 15.04 -3.36 13.70
C ARG A 8 15.71 -2.75 14.93
N THR A 9 16.77 -3.36 15.45
CA THR A 9 17.52 -2.83 16.60
C THR A 9 18.02 -1.40 16.35
N ARG A 10 18.60 -1.14 15.17
CA ARG A 10 19.09 0.21 14.83
C ARG A 10 17.94 1.22 14.73
N LEU A 11 16.85 0.86 14.07
CA LEU A 11 15.70 1.73 13.91
C LEU A 11 15.03 2.03 15.25
N THR A 12 14.83 1.04 16.11
CA THR A 12 14.30 1.25 17.47
C THR A 12 15.17 2.21 18.28
N ALA A 13 16.49 2.17 18.12
CA ALA A 13 17.41 3.05 18.83
C ALA A 13 17.35 4.52 18.38
N VAL A 14 16.95 4.79 17.14
CA VAL A 14 16.91 6.17 16.58
C VAL A 14 15.50 6.72 16.39
N ALA A 15 14.49 5.85 16.42
CA ALA A 15 13.12 6.27 16.18
C ALA A 15 12.59 7.13 17.34
N PRO A 16 11.74 8.13 17.05
CA PRO A 16 11.15 8.94 18.11
C PRO A 16 10.31 8.08 19.04
N ALA A 17 10.17 8.53 20.29
CA ALA A 17 9.28 7.92 21.25
C ALA A 17 7.86 7.88 20.69
N THR A 18 7.21 6.71 20.82
CA THR A 18 5.82 6.51 20.41
C THR A 18 4.90 6.60 21.60
N SER A 19 3.70 7.15 21.42
CA SER A 19 2.68 7.06 22.46
C SER A 19 2.04 5.67 22.57
N GLY A 20 2.25 4.79 21.57
CA GLY A 20 1.68 3.43 21.54
C GLY A 20 0.15 3.37 21.57
N ARG A 21 -0.54 4.45 21.20
CA ARG A 21 -2.00 4.59 21.31
C ARG A 21 -2.76 4.01 20.13
N LEU A 22 -2.09 3.81 18.99
CA LEU A 22 -2.71 3.29 17.78
C LEU A 22 -2.74 1.75 17.86
N THR A 23 -3.92 1.19 18.09
CA THR A 23 -4.11 -0.27 18.06
C THR A 23 -3.89 -0.83 16.66
N GLU A 24 -3.66 -2.14 16.55
CA GLU A 24 -3.50 -2.79 15.24
C GLU A 24 -4.75 -2.66 14.37
N ALA A 25 -5.96 -2.75 14.97
CA ALA A 25 -7.21 -2.56 14.25
C ALA A 25 -7.34 -1.13 13.72
N GLU A 26 -7.05 -0.11 14.54
CA GLU A 26 -7.08 1.30 14.11
C GLU A 26 -6.03 1.59 13.04
N PHE A 27 -4.84 0.99 13.13
CA PHE A 27 -3.82 1.09 12.10
C PHE A 27 -4.33 0.55 10.75
N LEU A 28 -4.94 -0.64 10.75
CA LEU A 28 -5.51 -1.24 9.54
C LEU A 28 -6.67 -0.41 8.97
N LEU A 29 -7.56 0.12 9.82
CA LEU A 29 -8.66 0.98 9.40
C LEU A 29 -8.19 2.34 8.87
N ALA A 30 -7.15 2.92 9.47
CA ALA A 30 -6.50 4.12 8.96
C ALA A 30 -5.88 3.85 7.58
N GLY A 31 -5.20 2.72 7.42
CA GLY A 31 -4.64 2.29 6.13
C GLY A 31 -5.73 2.07 5.07
N ALA A 32 -6.86 1.47 5.46
CA ALA A 32 -8.02 1.29 4.58
C ALA A 32 -8.61 2.64 4.16
N THR A 33 -8.76 3.57 5.10
CA THR A 33 -9.27 4.93 4.84
C THR A 33 -8.38 5.69 3.87
N VAL A 34 -7.07 5.66 4.10
CA VAL A 34 -6.06 6.27 3.22
C VAL A 34 -6.12 5.66 1.82
N GLY A 35 -6.23 4.34 1.72
CA GLY A 35 -6.40 3.67 0.44
C GLY A 35 -7.69 4.07 -0.28
N ALA A 36 -8.82 4.10 0.42
CA ALA A 36 -10.10 4.51 -0.16
C ALA A 36 -10.04 5.93 -0.72
N LEU A 37 -9.50 6.88 0.06
CA LEU A 37 -9.36 8.27 -0.35
C LEU A 37 -8.36 8.45 -1.50
N GLY A 38 -7.20 7.81 -1.41
CA GLY A 38 -6.14 7.90 -2.41
C GLY A 38 -6.58 7.31 -3.75
N TRP A 39 -7.09 6.09 -3.75
CA TRP A 39 -7.54 5.42 -4.96
C TRP A 39 -8.81 6.04 -5.56
N GLY A 40 -9.78 6.40 -4.72
CA GLY A 40 -11.00 7.10 -5.17
C GLY A 40 -10.69 8.50 -5.72
N GLY A 41 -9.80 9.25 -5.08
CA GLY A 41 -9.33 10.54 -5.57
C GLY A 41 -8.55 10.41 -6.88
N THR A 42 -7.70 9.39 -7.00
CA THR A 42 -6.96 9.10 -8.25
C THR A 42 -7.92 8.75 -9.38
N GLN A 43 -8.95 7.92 -9.14
CA GLN A 43 -9.98 7.63 -10.15
C GLN A 43 -10.72 8.90 -10.57
N THR A 44 -11.08 9.75 -9.61
CA THR A 44 -11.80 10.99 -9.89
C THR A 44 -10.98 11.90 -10.78
N LEU A 45 -9.69 12.04 -10.51
CA LEU A 45 -8.77 12.79 -11.38
C LEU A 45 -8.64 12.15 -12.77
N ALA A 46 -8.59 10.82 -12.86
CA ALA A 46 -8.54 10.13 -14.14
C ALA A 46 -9.81 10.33 -14.99
N TRP A 47 -10.98 10.43 -14.37
CA TRP A 47 -12.24 10.71 -15.08
C TRP A 47 -12.41 12.17 -15.48
N LEU A 48 -11.98 13.10 -14.63
CA LEU A 48 -12.09 14.53 -14.91
C LEU A 48 -11.02 15.05 -15.86
N ASP A 49 -9.89 14.34 -15.94
CA ASP A 49 -8.71 14.65 -16.75
C ASP A 49 -8.27 16.14 -16.70
N PRO A 50 -8.13 16.74 -15.50
CA PRO A 50 -7.63 18.11 -15.41
C PRO A 50 -6.16 18.17 -15.85
N PRO A 51 -5.67 19.36 -16.29
CA PRO A 51 -4.25 19.55 -16.54
C PRO A 51 -3.40 19.12 -15.34
N ASN A 52 -2.37 18.30 -15.59
CA ASN A 52 -1.48 17.74 -14.56
C ASN A 52 -2.15 16.77 -13.58
N ALA A 53 -3.18 16.02 -14.00
CA ALA A 53 -3.86 15.00 -13.17
C ALA A 53 -2.90 14.05 -12.44
N ALA A 54 -1.83 13.59 -13.11
CA ALA A 54 -0.82 12.71 -12.51
C ALA A 54 -0.05 13.37 -11.35
N LEU A 55 0.30 14.66 -11.49
CA LEU A 55 0.93 15.43 -10.41
C LEU A 55 -0.05 15.64 -9.26
N GLY A 56 -1.31 15.95 -9.57
CA GLY A 56 -2.39 16.08 -8.58
C GLY A 56 -2.61 14.80 -7.77
N ALA A 57 -2.65 13.64 -8.45
CA ALA A 57 -2.75 12.34 -7.80
C ALA A 57 -1.52 12.06 -6.93
N THR A 58 -0.31 12.38 -7.41
CA THR A 58 0.92 12.23 -6.64
C THR A 58 0.91 13.08 -5.38
N ALA A 59 0.50 14.35 -5.48
CA ALA A 59 0.38 15.25 -4.34
C ALA A 59 -0.64 14.75 -3.31
N LEU A 60 -1.80 14.25 -3.76
CA LEU A 60 -2.80 13.61 -2.91
C LEU A 60 -2.18 12.44 -2.11
N TRP A 61 -1.48 11.53 -2.79
CA TRP A 61 -0.84 10.39 -2.14
C TRP A 61 0.25 10.81 -1.15
N VAL A 62 1.07 11.81 -1.48
CA VAL A 62 2.09 12.34 -0.56
C VAL A 62 1.46 12.85 0.74
N VAL A 63 0.36 13.59 0.65
CA VAL A 63 -0.34 14.09 1.84
C VAL A 63 -0.93 12.93 2.65
N LEU A 64 -1.66 12.03 2.01
CA LEU A 64 -2.34 10.93 2.70
C LEU A 64 -1.36 9.94 3.34
N VAL A 65 -0.33 9.51 2.59
CA VAL A 65 0.69 8.57 3.09
C VAL A 65 1.60 9.26 4.10
N GLY A 66 1.91 10.54 3.92
CA GLY A 66 2.65 11.33 4.90
C GLY A 66 1.93 11.39 6.24
N ALA A 67 0.62 11.68 6.23
CA ALA A 67 -0.21 11.67 7.43
C ALA A 67 -0.26 10.27 8.08
N PHE A 68 -0.56 9.23 7.29
CA PHE A 68 -0.60 7.84 7.78
C PHE A 68 0.73 7.38 8.40
N SER A 69 1.84 7.67 7.71
CA SER A 69 3.18 7.31 8.17
C SER A 69 3.55 8.09 9.42
N GLY A 70 3.24 9.39 9.47
CA GLY A 70 3.43 10.22 10.65
C GLY A 70 2.67 9.68 11.87
N THR A 71 1.37 9.38 11.72
CA THR A 71 0.56 8.75 12.77
C THR A 71 1.14 7.41 13.21
N THR A 72 1.58 6.57 12.27
CA THR A 72 2.19 5.27 12.59
C THR A 72 3.50 5.42 13.35
N VAL A 73 4.37 6.35 12.95
CA VAL A 73 5.67 6.60 13.60
C VAL A 73 5.50 7.17 15.01
N LEU A 74 4.52 8.06 15.22
CA LEU A 74 4.32 8.76 16.49
C LEU A 74 3.41 8.02 17.46
N HIS A 75 2.49 7.18 16.97
CA HIS A 75 1.45 6.56 17.80
C HIS A 75 1.36 5.04 17.67
N GLY A 76 1.96 4.43 16.64
CA GLY A 76 2.01 2.97 16.49
C GLY A 76 2.91 2.33 17.54
N PRO A 77 2.55 1.17 18.13
CA PRO A 77 3.47 0.41 18.95
C PRO A 77 4.61 -0.14 18.08
N ASP A 78 5.75 -0.45 18.71
CA ASP A 78 6.94 -0.96 18.01
C ASP A 78 6.67 -2.27 17.28
N ALA A 79 5.75 -3.09 17.78
CA ALA A 79 5.26 -4.30 17.12
C ALA A 79 4.64 -4.00 15.74
N VAL A 80 4.02 -2.84 15.55
CA VAL A 80 3.51 -2.39 14.24
C VAL A 80 4.64 -1.73 13.44
N ARG A 81 5.30 -0.72 14.01
CA ARG A 81 6.31 0.13 13.33
C ARG A 81 7.45 -0.68 12.71
N PHE A 82 7.86 -1.74 13.39
CA PHE A 82 8.99 -2.58 12.97
C PHE A 82 8.59 -4.01 12.63
N SER A 83 7.31 -4.22 12.30
CA SER A 83 6.84 -5.49 11.75
C SER A 83 7.48 -5.78 10.39
N ASP A 84 7.61 -7.07 10.07
CA ASP A 84 8.11 -7.50 8.75
C ASP A 84 7.19 -7.00 7.63
N ALA A 85 5.88 -6.94 7.88
CA ALA A 85 4.91 -6.38 6.95
C ALA A 85 5.22 -4.91 6.63
N MET A 86 5.52 -4.08 7.64
CA MET A 86 5.85 -2.67 7.41
C MET A 86 7.13 -2.49 6.60
N PHE A 87 8.13 -3.34 6.78
CA PHE A 87 9.35 -3.28 5.94
C PHE A 87 9.05 -3.63 4.48
N VAL A 88 8.24 -4.65 4.23
CA VAL A 88 7.84 -5.04 2.88
C VAL A 88 7.04 -3.93 2.23
N TRP A 89 6.01 -3.42 2.90
CA TRP A 89 5.19 -2.31 2.39
C TRP A 89 6.01 -1.04 2.16
N GLY A 90 6.92 -0.71 3.06
CA GLY A 90 7.86 0.41 2.88
C GLY A 90 8.74 0.25 1.65
N ALA A 91 9.27 -0.95 1.40
CA ALA A 91 10.11 -1.23 0.24
C ALA A 91 9.33 -1.17 -1.09
N VAL A 92 8.16 -1.82 -1.17
CA VAL A 92 7.37 -1.85 -2.42
C VAL A 92 6.74 -0.49 -2.72
N ASN A 93 6.21 0.22 -1.72
CA ASN A 93 5.64 1.56 -1.93
C ASN A 93 6.73 2.59 -2.22
N GLY A 94 7.89 2.50 -1.54
CA GLY A 94 9.04 3.35 -1.81
C GLY A 94 9.55 3.18 -3.25
N THR A 95 9.61 1.93 -3.73
CA THR A 95 9.99 1.61 -5.11
C THR A 95 8.96 2.15 -6.11
N ALA A 96 7.67 1.93 -5.87
CA ALA A 96 6.60 2.42 -6.74
C ALA A 96 6.58 3.95 -6.81
N MET A 97 6.73 4.63 -5.68
CA MET A 97 6.85 6.09 -5.62
C MET A 97 8.10 6.58 -6.35
N GLY A 98 9.24 5.91 -6.20
CA GLY A 98 10.46 6.24 -6.95
C GLY A 98 10.22 6.19 -8.46
N LEU A 99 9.56 5.12 -8.95
CA LEU A 99 9.16 5.00 -10.36
C LEU A 99 8.22 6.12 -10.79
N THR A 100 7.20 6.44 -9.98
CA THR A 100 6.28 7.56 -10.24
C THR A 100 7.03 8.89 -10.38
N LEU A 101 7.93 9.21 -9.45
CA LEU A 101 8.73 10.45 -9.52
C LEU A 101 9.63 10.49 -10.77
N THR A 102 10.25 9.36 -11.13
CA THR A 102 11.03 9.29 -12.36
C THR A 102 10.18 9.38 -13.64
N GLY A 103 8.94 8.88 -13.60
CA GLY A 103 7.97 9.05 -14.68
C GLY A 103 7.52 10.50 -14.84
N LEU A 104 7.27 11.20 -13.74
CA LEU A 104 6.99 12.65 -13.74
C LEU A 104 8.14 13.47 -14.33
N ALA A 105 9.39 13.00 -14.17
CA ALA A 105 10.57 13.60 -14.79
C ALA A 105 10.79 13.17 -16.25
N GLY A 106 9.92 12.34 -16.83
CA GLY A 106 10.02 11.84 -18.20
C GLY A 106 11.09 10.76 -18.42
N LEU A 107 11.62 10.15 -17.35
CA LEU A 107 12.73 9.17 -17.41
C LEU A 107 12.25 7.72 -17.52
N VAL A 108 11.00 7.45 -17.14
CA VAL A 108 10.40 6.12 -17.14
C VAL A 108 9.08 6.17 -17.91
N PRO A 109 8.76 5.17 -18.75
CA PRO A 109 7.50 5.12 -19.48
C PRO A 109 6.28 5.24 -18.54
N GLU A 110 5.32 6.06 -18.90
CA GLU A 110 4.14 6.36 -18.08
C GLU A 110 3.39 5.12 -17.60
N PRO A 111 3.14 4.07 -18.44
CA PRO A 111 2.46 2.88 -17.96
C PRO A 111 3.21 2.22 -16.81
N LEU A 112 4.55 2.17 -16.90
CA LEU A 112 5.39 1.58 -15.85
C LEU A 112 5.37 2.43 -14.58
N ALA A 113 5.51 3.76 -14.74
CA ALA A 113 5.64 4.69 -13.62
C ALA A 113 4.35 4.88 -12.79
N PHE A 114 3.17 4.82 -13.42
CA PHE A 114 1.91 5.17 -12.78
C PHE A 114 0.96 4.00 -12.54
N TRP A 115 0.87 3.04 -13.48
CA TRP A 115 -0.06 1.91 -13.31
C TRP A 115 0.66 0.67 -12.80
N HIS A 116 1.62 0.16 -13.55
CA HIS A 116 2.24 -1.15 -13.27
C HIS A 116 3.00 -1.14 -11.95
N ALA A 117 3.70 -0.05 -11.63
CA ALA A 117 4.40 0.12 -10.36
C ALA A 117 3.48 -0.13 -9.15
N TRP A 118 2.28 0.47 -9.16
CA TRP A 118 1.37 0.43 -8.03
C TRP A 118 0.54 -0.86 -7.96
N VAL A 119 0.09 -1.38 -9.09
CA VAL A 119 -0.58 -2.70 -9.13
C VAL A 119 0.41 -3.81 -8.75
N GLY A 120 1.66 -3.71 -9.21
CA GLY A 120 2.74 -4.61 -8.84
C GLY A 120 3.06 -4.54 -7.34
N ALA A 121 3.13 -3.34 -6.77
CA ALA A 121 3.31 -3.16 -5.33
C ALA A 121 2.17 -3.79 -4.52
N ALA A 122 0.91 -3.61 -4.96
CA ALA A 122 -0.24 -4.25 -4.34
C ALA A 122 -0.16 -5.79 -4.42
N ALA A 123 0.15 -6.34 -5.60
CA ALA A 123 0.26 -7.79 -5.78
C ALA A 123 1.34 -8.39 -4.87
N VAL A 124 2.55 -7.81 -4.86
CA VAL A 124 3.67 -8.29 -4.03
C VAL A 124 3.34 -8.10 -2.55
N GLY A 125 2.91 -6.91 -2.15
CA GLY A 125 2.63 -6.56 -0.76
C GLY A 125 1.57 -7.46 -0.13
N TYR A 126 0.48 -7.74 -0.86
CA TYR A 126 -0.59 -8.59 -0.35
C TYR A 126 -0.27 -10.08 -0.34
N CYS A 127 0.38 -10.61 -1.39
CA CYS A 127 0.85 -11.99 -1.37
C CYS A 127 1.84 -12.23 -0.22
N TRP A 128 2.74 -11.27 0.02
CA TRP A 128 3.68 -11.36 1.13
C TRP A 128 3.00 -11.25 2.49
N THR A 129 2.05 -10.32 2.64
CA THR A 129 1.26 -10.18 3.88
C THR A 129 0.50 -11.46 4.20
N ALA A 130 -0.05 -12.14 3.18
CA ALA A 130 -0.70 -13.44 3.36
C ALA A 130 0.26 -14.50 3.91
N GLY A 131 1.46 -14.63 3.32
CA GLY A 131 2.48 -15.57 3.79
C GLY A 131 2.96 -15.28 5.22
N LEU A 132 3.10 -14.00 5.58
CA LEU A 132 3.45 -13.59 6.95
C LEU A 132 2.37 -13.96 7.97
N LEU A 133 1.10 -14.03 7.58
CA LEU A 133 -0.01 -14.42 8.46
C LEU A 133 -0.22 -15.94 8.50
N GLU A 134 0.17 -16.66 7.47
CA GLU A 134 0.06 -18.12 7.44
C GLU A 134 1.01 -18.78 8.45
N GLY A 135 2.27 -18.34 8.52
CA GLY A 135 3.29 -18.94 9.41
C GLY A 135 2.88 -19.01 10.88
N PRO A 136 2.35 -17.93 11.49
CA PRO A 136 1.86 -17.93 12.87
C PRO A 136 0.49 -18.61 13.10
N GLY A 137 -0.12 -19.21 12.08
CA GLY A 137 -1.44 -19.86 12.20
C GLY A 137 -2.64 -18.93 12.00
N HIS A 138 -2.46 -17.73 11.46
CA HIS A 138 -3.52 -16.78 11.13
C HIS A 138 -3.95 -16.86 9.65
N ALA A 139 -4.00 -18.08 9.12
CA ALA A 139 -4.30 -18.33 7.71
C ALA A 139 -5.70 -17.82 7.29
N ASP A 140 -6.67 -17.79 8.20
CA ASP A 140 -8.00 -17.23 7.96
C ASP A 140 -7.97 -15.74 7.63
N ARG A 141 -7.10 -14.98 8.32
CA ARG A 141 -6.84 -13.56 8.07
C ARG A 141 -6.01 -13.36 6.80
N GLY A 142 -5.01 -14.23 6.57
CA GLY A 142 -4.14 -14.19 5.39
C GLY A 142 -4.87 -14.40 4.05
N ARG A 143 -5.97 -15.16 4.04
CA ARG A 143 -6.74 -15.46 2.81
C ARG A 143 -7.24 -14.22 2.08
N ALA A 144 -7.74 -13.21 2.80
CA ALA A 144 -8.24 -11.99 2.18
C ALA A 144 -7.11 -11.24 1.45
N TYR A 145 -5.93 -11.17 2.07
CA TYR A 145 -4.75 -10.61 1.44
C TYR A 145 -4.30 -11.43 0.23
N LEU A 146 -4.28 -12.77 0.32
CA LEU A 146 -3.89 -13.61 -0.82
C LEU A 146 -4.82 -13.40 -2.02
N VAL A 147 -6.14 -13.37 -1.79
CA VAL A 147 -7.12 -13.09 -2.86
C VAL A 147 -6.84 -11.72 -3.48
N SER A 148 -6.65 -10.67 -2.67
CA SER A 148 -6.32 -9.35 -3.19
C SER A 148 -5.03 -9.34 -4.01
N GLY A 149 -3.99 -10.03 -3.55
CA GLY A 149 -2.70 -10.12 -4.25
C GLY A 149 -2.79 -10.85 -5.59
N VAL A 150 -3.49 -11.99 -5.63
CA VAL A 150 -3.70 -12.76 -6.86
C VAL A 150 -4.55 -11.99 -7.86
N VAL A 151 -5.62 -11.32 -7.41
CA VAL A 151 -6.45 -10.50 -8.29
C VAL A 151 -5.65 -9.30 -8.81
N ALA A 152 -4.85 -8.63 -7.98
CA ALA A 152 -3.96 -7.56 -8.42
C ALA A 152 -2.96 -8.07 -9.49
N LEU A 153 -2.42 -9.28 -9.33
CA LEU A 153 -1.53 -9.88 -10.33
C LEU A 153 -2.25 -10.15 -11.65
N ALA A 154 -3.48 -10.67 -11.61
CA ALA A 154 -4.30 -10.86 -12.81
C ALA A 154 -4.62 -9.52 -13.51
N VAL A 155 -4.95 -8.49 -12.73
CA VAL A 155 -5.20 -7.13 -13.22
C VAL A 155 -3.95 -6.53 -13.85
N LEU A 156 -2.78 -6.75 -13.27
CA LEU A 156 -1.50 -6.34 -13.84
C LEU A 156 -1.29 -6.99 -15.21
N LEU A 157 -1.43 -8.31 -15.29
CA LEU A 157 -1.25 -9.06 -16.54
C LEU A 157 -2.24 -8.62 -17.64
N ILE A 158 -3.51 -8.45 -17.29
CA ILE A 158 -4.53 -7.96 -18.22
C ILE A 158 -4.20 -6.53 -18.65
N GLY A 159 -3.86 -5.65 -17.70
CA GLY A 159 -3.53 -4.26 -17.96
C GLY A 159 -2.28 -4.07 -18.84
N SER A 160 -1.29 -4.96 -18.72
CA SER A 160 -0.09 -4.95 -19.57
C SER A 160 -0.37 -5.28 -21.04
N VAL A 161 -1.46 -6.01 -21.33
CA VAL A 161 -1.80 -6.45 -22.70
C VAL A 161 -2.97 -5.64 -23.27
N ARG A 162 -3.95 -5.29 -22.43
CA ARG A 162 -5.20 -4.61 -22.83
C ARG A 162 -5.68 -3.66 -21.73
N PHE A 163 -4.93 -2.58 -21.50
CA PHE A 163 -5.24 -1.59 -20.47
C PHE A 163 -6.65 -0.99 -20.59
N SER A 164 -7.17 -0.81 -21.80
CA SER A 164 -8.53 -0.28 -22.03
C SER A 164 -9.66 -1.10 -21.39
N LEU A 165 -9.43 -2.38 -21.04
CA LEU A 165 -10.41 -3.19 -20.32
C LEU A 165 -10.51 -2.82 -18.83
N VAL A 166 -9.43 -2.31 -18.24
CA VAL A 166 -9.36 -1.99 -16.81
C VAL A 166 -9.41 -0.48 -16.55
N GLU A 167 -8.92 0.33 -17.50
CA GLU A 167 -8.85 1.79 -17.45
C GLU A 167 -10.10 2.47 -16.84
N PRO A 168 -11.35 2.12 -17.23
CA PRO A 168 -12.52 2.85 -16.76
C PRO A 168 -12.71 2.84 -15.24
N VAL A 169 -12.19 1.81 -14.56
CA VAL A 169 -12.38 1.56 -13.12
C VAL A 169 -11.09 1.13 -12.41
N ALA A 170 -9.94 1.36 -13.04
CA ALA A 170 -8.67 0.75 -12.67
C ALA A 170 -8.27 1.07 -11.22
N PHE A 171 -8.41 2.33 -10.82
CA PHE A 171 -8.05 2.78 -9.47
C PHE A 171 -9.12 2.40 -8.45
N LEU A 172 -10.42 2.37 -8.81
CA LEU A 172 -11.44 1.85 -7.91
C LEU A 172 -11.21 0.38 -7.58
N LEU A 173 -10.79 -0.42 -8.57
CA LEU A 173 -10.45 -1.81 -8.37
C LEU A 173 -9.30 -1.94 -7.36
N LEU A 174 -8.22 -1.17 -7.51
CA LEU A 174 -7.15 -1.09 -6.50
C LEU A 174 -7.67 -0.65 -5.13
N GLY A 175 -8.58 0.31 -5.09
CA GLY A 175 -9.28 0.75 -3.88
C GLY A 175 -9.95 -0.40 -3.15
N VAL A 176 -10.75 -1.21 -3.86
CA VAL A 176 -11.43 -2.38 -3.29
C VAL A 176 -10.42 -3.43 -2.83
N LEU A 177 -9.44 -3.77 -3.68
CA LEU A 177 -8.41 -4.77 -3.36
C LEU A 177 -7.58 -4.37 -2.13
N HIS A 178 -7.44 -3.06 -1.87
CA HIS A 178 -6.75 -2.55 -0.70
C HIS A 178 -7.63 -2.50 0.56
N VAL A 179 -8.82 -1.93 0.46
CA VAL A 179 -9.71 -1.68 1.60
C VAL A 179 -10.25 -2.97 2.20
N VAL A 180 -10.72 -3.89 1.36
CA VAL A 180 -11.41 -5.11 1.80
C VAL A 180 -10.57 -5.97 2.75
N PRO A 181 -9.32 -6.36 2.41
CA PRO A 181 -8.54 -7.21 3.31
C PRO A 181 -8.17 -6.50 4.62
N LEU A 182 -7.91 -5.19 4.59
CA LEU A 182 -7.59 -4.40 5.78
C LEU A 182 -8.79 -4.33 6.75
N VAL A 183 -9.99 -4.02 6.24
CA VAL A 183 -11.21 -3.97 7.06
C VAL A 183 -11.55 -5.36 7.60
N PHE A 184 -11.38 -6.40 6.79
CA PHE A 184 -11.61 -7.79 7.18
C PHE A 184 -10.66 -8.25 8.29
N ASP A 185 -9.38 -7.87 8.22
CA ASP A 185 -8.39 -8.18 9.26
C ASP A 185 -8.67 -7.37 10.54
N ALA A 186 -8.95 -6.07 10.41
CA ALA A 186 -9.27 -5.21 11.56
C ALA A 186 -10.43 -5.76 12.40
N ARG A 187 -11.50 -6.25 11.76
CA ARG A 187 -12.67 -6.85 12.44
C ARG A 187 -12.39 -8.13 13.20
N ARG A 188 -11.28 -8.82 12.91
CA ARG A 188 -10.85 -10.02 13.66
C ARG A 188 -9.89 -9.71 14.80
N ARG A 189 -9.56 -8.43 14.98
CA ARG A 189 -8.66 -7.91 16.01
C ARG A 189 -9.36 -7.03 17.03
N SER A 190 -10.62 -6.67 16.77
CA SER A 190 -11.56 -5.99 17.66
C SER A 190 -12.36 -6.99 18.49
#